data_AF-A0A916ZWK3-F1
#
_entry.id   AF-A0A916ZWK3-F1
#
_cell.length_a   1.000
_cell.length_b   1.000
_cell.length_c   1.000
_cell.angle_alpha   90.00
_cell.angle_beta   90.00
_cell.angle_gamma   90.00
#
_symmetry.space_group_name_H-M   'P 1'
#
loop_
_entity.id
_entity.type
_entity.pdbx_description
1 polymer ?
#
loop_
_entity_poly.entity_id
_entity_poly.type
_entity_poly.pdbx_seq_one_letter_code
_entity_poly.pdbx_strand_id
1 'polypeptide(L)' 'MIPDSTASWTPEERAAFIARRRSRNIALGLLLAALVALFYGITVVRMAPGLENGKPTVGPTAPPATPAP' A
#
# COMPACT_ATOMS: atom_id res chain seq x y z
N MET A 1 39.38 12.67 34.30
CA MET A 1 39.23 13.16 32.91
C MET A 1 38.15 12.30 32.26
N ILE A 2 36.93 12.81 32.17
CA ILE A 2 35.80 12.10 31.54
C ILE A 2 36.00 12.32 30.04
N PRO A 3 36.21 11.28 29.22
CA PRO A 3 36.31 11.46 27.77
C PRO A 3 34.99 12.07 27.29
N ASP A 4 35.09 13.21 26.63
CA ASP A 4 33.97 13.96 26.07
C ASP A 4 33.13 13.03 25.19
N SER A 5 32.04 12.52 25.75
CA SER A 5 31.05 11.67 25.09
C SER A 5 30.13 12.50 24.18
N THR A 6 30.70 13.51 23.52
CA THR A 6 30.01 14.45 22.62
C THR A 6 30.69 14.50 21.26
N ALA A 7 30.98 13.32 20.68
CA ALA A 7 31.16 13.10 19.24
C ALA A 7 31.62 14.34 18.44
N SER A 8 32.89 14.74 18.63
CA SER A 8 33.58 15.74 17.82
C SER A 8 33.87 15.15 16.43
N TRP A 9 32.82 14.77 15.70
CA TRP A 9 32.98 14.24 14.36
C TRP A 9 33.47 15.36 13.45
N THR A 10 34.51 15.05 12.67
CA THR A 10 34.93 15.93 11.58
C THR A 10 33.79 16.05 10.55
N PRO A 11 33.69 17.17 9.81
CA PRO A 11 32.64 17.36 8.80
C PRO A 11 32.56 16.20 7.80
N GLU A 12 33.71 15.63 7.44
CA GLU A 12 33.84 14.47 6.54
C GLU A 12 33.24 13.20 7.15
N GLU A 13 33.50 12.91 8.43
CA GLU A 13 32.94 11.74 9.13
C GLU A 13 31.41 11.83 9.29
N ARG A 14 30.89 13.02 9.57
CA ARG A 14 29.43 13.28 9.58
C ARG A 14 28.80 13.00 8.22
N ALA A 15 29.41 13.48 7.14
CA ALA A 15 28.90 13.28 5.79
C ALA A 15 28.87 11.79 5.40
N ALA A 16 29.95 11.07 5.68
CA ALA A 16 30.03 9.62 5.42
C ALA A 16 28.98 8.83 6.22
N PHE A 17 28.75 9.21 7.47
CA PHE A 17 27.74 8.59 8.32
C PHE A 17 26.31 8.85 7.81
N ILE A 18 26.00 10.09 7.42
CA ILE A 18 24.69 10.46 6.88
C ILE A 18 24.43 9.77 5.54
N ALA A 19 25.44 9.69 4.66
CA ALA A 19 25.33 9.04 3.36
C ALA A 19 24.93 7.56 3.48
N ARG A 20 25.50 6.83 4.45
CA ARG A 20 25.18 5.42 4.74
C ARG A 20 23.77 5.20 5.28
N ARG A 21 23.23 6.15 6.05
CA ARG A 21 21.83 6.09 6.51
C ARG A 21 20.84 6.40 5.39
N ARG A 22 21.18 7.36 4.53
CA ARG A 22 20.30 7.80 3.45
C ARG A 22 20.01 6.68 2.45
N SER A 23 21.01 5.89 2.08
CA SER A 23 20.83 4.76 1.15
C SER A 23 19.89 3.69 1.72
N ARG A 24 20.04 3.33 3.00
CA ARG A 24 19.16 2.36 3.68
C ARG A 24 17.72 2.87 3.74
N ASN A 25 17.53 4.15 4.08
CA ASN A 25 16.20 4.74 4.15
C ASN A 25 15.53 4.84 2.78
N ILE A 26 16.29 5.09 1.71
CA ILE A 26 15.77 5.09 0.34
C ILE A 26 15.34 3.69 -0.08
N ALA A 27 16.15 2.67 0.19
CA ALA A 27 15.80 1.28 -0.12
C ALA A 27 14.50 0.85 0.60
N LEU A 28 14.37 1.20 1.89
CA LEU A 28 13.15 0.96 2.65
C LEU A 28 11.96 1.74 2.08
N GLY A 29 12.15 3.02 1.72
CA GLY A 29 11.10 3.83 1.12
C GLY A 29 10.59 3.26 -0.22
N LEU A 30 11.50 2.82 -1.08
CA LEU A 30 11.16 2.17 -2.35
C LEU A 30 10.43 0.84 -2.14
N LEU A 31 10.89 0.01 -1.19
CA LEU A 31 10.24 -1.25 -0.86
C LEU A 31 8.82 -1.04 -0.33
N LEU A 32 8.63 -0.09 0.60
CA LEU A 32 7.32 0.26 1.13
C LEU A 32 6.40 0.78 0.01
N ALA A 33 6.88 1.68 -0.84
CA ALA A 33 6.11 2.20 -1.96
C ALA A 33 5.69 1.10 -2.95
N ALA A 34 6.59 0.18 -3.28
CA ALA A 34 6.31 -0.96 -4.15
C ALA A 34 5.25 -1.90 -3.55
N LEU A 35 5.36 -2.21 -2.26
CA LEU A 35 4.38 -3.03 -1.53
C LEU A 35 2.98 -2.40 -1.54
N VAL A 36 2.89 -1.09 -1.26
CA VAL A 36 1.62 -0.35 -1.31
C VAL A 36 1.04 -0.34 -2.71
N ALA A 37 1.83 -0.01 -3.73
CA ALA A 37 1.38 0.03 -5.11
C ALA A 37 0.89 -1.34 -5.60
N LEU A 38 1.59 -2.42 -5.25
CA LEU A 38 1.20 -3.79 -5.60
C LEU A 38 -0.16 -4.14 -4.98
N PHE A 39 -0.31 -3.90 -3.67
CA PHE A 39 -1.54 -4.24 -2.96
C PHE A 39 -2.72 -3.40 -3.46
N TYR A 40 -2.54 -2.08 -3.53
CA TYR A 40 -3.57 -1.16 -4.00
C TYR A 40 -3.96 -1.41 -5.45
N GLY A 41 -3.00 -1.68 -6.33
CA GLY A 41 -3.25 -2.03 -7.73
C GLY A 41 -4.11 -3.29 -7.86
N ILE A 42 -3.78 -4.34 -7.12
CA ILE A 42 -4.59 -5.58 -7.10
C ILE A 42 -5.99 -5.30 -6.53
N THR A 43 -6.10 -4.54 -5.44
CA THR A 43 -7.39 -4.17 -4.85
C THR A 43 -8.27 -3.45 -5.86
N VAL A 44 -7.74 -2.45 -6.57
CA VAL A 44 -8.49 -1.70 -7.58
C VAL A 44 -8.92 -2.62 -8.71
N VAL A 45 -8.01 -3.40 -9.31
CA VAL A 45 -8.36 -4.29 -10.43
C VAL A 45 -9.40 -5.34 -10.03
N ARG A 46 -9.34 -5.86 -8.80
CA ARG A 46 -10.21 -6.95 -8.34
C ARG A 46 -11.54 -6.47 -7.76
N MET A 47 -11.60 -5.29 -7.13
CA MET A 47 -12.83 -4.75 -6.54
C MET A 47 -13.55 -3.73 -7.45
N ALA A 48 -12.87 -3.07 -8.38
CA ALA A 48 -13.51 -2.19 -9.37
C ALA A 48 -14.64 -2.85 -10.17
N PRO A 49 -14.54 -4.10 -10.66
CA PRO A 49 -15.66 -4.72 -11.39
C PRO A 49 -16.91 -4.98 -10.52
N GLY A 50 -16.82 -4.84 -9.20
CA GLY A 50 -17.97 -4.90 -8.29
C GLY A 50 -18.79 -3.61 -8.22
N LEU A 51 -18.25 -2.48 -8.66
CA LEU A 51 -18.95 -1.18 -8.67
C LEU A 51 -19.72 -0.92 -9.99
N GLU A 52 -19.43 -1.69 -11.04
CA GLU A 52 -20.09 -1.59 -12.35
C GLU A 52 -21.42 -2.36 -12.39
N ASN A 53 -21.61 -3.30 -11.47
CA ASN A 53 -22.76 -4.20 -11.42
C ASN A 53 -23.86 -3.69 -10.49
N GLY A 54 -24.36 -2.48 -10.78
CA GLY A 54 -25.55 -1.89 -10.16
C GLY A 54 -26.88 -2.43 -10.69
N LYS A 55 -26.93 -3.68 -11.18
CA LYS A 55 -28.18 -4.31 -11.62
C LYS A 55 -28.50 -5.47 -10.68
N PRO A 56 -29.60 -5.40 -9.92
CA PRO A 56 -30.12 -6.56 -9.21
C PRO A 56 -30.30 -7.67 -10.24
N THR A 57 -29.55 -8.78 -10.09
CA THR A 57 -29.88 -10.01 -10.79
C THR A 57 -31.20 -10.50 -10.19
N VAL A 58 -32.31 -10.03 -10.75
CA VAL A 58 -33.60 -10.69 -10.57
C VAL A 58 -33.41 -12.09 -11.13
N GLY A 59 -33.25 -13.06 -10.22
CA GLY A 59 -33.37 -14.47 -10.57
C GLY A 59 -34.71 -14.71 -11.28
N PRO A 60 -34.88 -15.85 -11.97
CA PRO A 60 -36.05 -16.11 -12.81
C PRO A 60 -37.32 -15.73 -12.05
N THR A 61 -38.00 -14.67 -12.53
CA THR A 61 -39.27 -14.24 -11.94
C THR A 61 -40.20 -15.44 -12.00
N ALA A 62 -40.62 -15.93 -10.83
CA ALA A 62 -41.58 -17.01 -10.75
C ALA A 62 -42.77 -16.65 -11.67
N PRO A 63 -43.21 -17.57 -12.55
CA PRO A 63 -44.35 -17.29 -13.42
C PRO A 63 -45.55 -16.87 -12.56
N PRO A 64 -46.37 -15.92 -13.03
CA PRO A 64 -47.53 -15.48 -12.28
C PRO A 64 -48.36 -16.69 -11.92
N ALA A 65 -48.60 -16.90 -10.62
CA ALA A 65 -49.44 -17.99 -10.14
C ALA A 65 -50.83 -17.81 -10.77
N THR A 66 -51.16 -18.64 -11.74
CA THR A 66 -52.50 -18.74 -12.31
C THR A 66 -53.45 -19.09 -11.16
N PRO A 67 -54.41 -18.23 -10.79
CA PRO A 67 -55.40 -18.61 -9.79
C PRO A 67 -56.20 -19.79 -10.36
N ALA A 68 -56.27 -20.87 -9.58
CA ALA A 68 -57.01 -22.07 -9.93
C ALA A 68 -58.50 -21.72 -10.15
N PRO A 69 -59.19 -22.41 -11.08
CA PRO A 69 -60.59 -22.15 -11.43
C PRO A 69 -61.56 -22.43 -10.28
#